data_AF-A0AAP6B5D0-F1
#
_entry.id   AF-A0AAP6B5D0-F1
#
_cell.length_a   1.000
_cell.length_b   1.000
_cell.length_c   1.000
_cell.angle_alpha   90.00
_cell.angle_beta   90.00
_cell.angle_gamma   90.00
#
_symmetry.space_group_name_H-M   'P 1'
#
loop_
_entity.id
_entity.type
_entity.pdbx_description
1 polymer ?
#
loop_
_entity_poly.entity_id
_entity_poly.type
_entity_poly.pdbx_seq_one_letter_code
_entity_poly.pdbx_strand_id
1 'polypeptide(L)'
;MAHVTTRAYGPAVSVNLRITLNFHPDRTTRGEPILLALSRDGAYHSQFVTGSSNGGLTAHPGGDRWRWESRIFGGAYDDAAPHERPVYGALDFRRQVVGAAPRFGSSHFRLTADALARSTFCYPDSAAEPTHFGVAASSSLIALAESDEQDALNDYIETQVHGGVDLARDVEAVVLDACYRGTQVEADARLLPCPVEWHPGYRLTVAELHAHADYRGAEYAALGEEIASGGHIDPRVIGDAARTGRYELQDLKMIWHTLARFGAPEGAGTARTKTPTTDTEPAGAVAPGS
;
A
#
# COMPACT_ATOMS: atom_id res chain seq x y z
N MET A 1 14.85 -13.98 11.41
CA MET A 1 14.41 -13.19 12.59
C MET A 1 15.50 -12.94 13.63
N ALA A 2 16.33 -13.92 14.01
CA ALA A 2 17.32 -13.76 15.10
C ALA A 2 18.25 -12.54 14.93
N HIS A 3 18.79 -12.32 13.72
CA HIS A 3 19.63 -11.15 13.43
C HIS A 3 18.91 -9.81 13.67
N VAL A 4 17.63 -9.70 13.31
CA VAL A 4 16.85 -8.48 13.53
C VAL A 4 16.53 -8.30 15.02
N THR A 5 16.30 -9.40 15.74
CA THR A 5 15.98 -9.38 17.17
C THR A 5 17.09 -8.73 18.00
N THR A 6 18.37 -8.92 17.64
CA THR A 6 19.50 -8.29 18.35
C THR A 6 19.59 -6.77 18.15
N ARG A 7 18.85 -6.22 17.18
CA ARG A 7 18.81 -4.79 16.83
C ARG A 7 17.53 -4.11 17.30
N ALA A 8 16.56 -4.89 17.77
CA ALA A 8 15.25 -4.43 18.18
C ALA A 8 15.22 -4.02 19.65
N TYR A 9 14.60 -2.88 19.95
CA TYR A 9 14.39 -2.37 21.30
C TYR A 9 13.03 -1.69 21.41
N GLY A 10 12.52 -1.52 22.62
CA GLY A 10 11.22 -0.91 22.89
C GLY A 10 10.18 -1.92 23.38
N PRO A 11 8.93 -1.47 23.58
CA PRO A 11 7.84 -2.35 24.04
C PRO A 11 7.43 -3.35 22.96
N ALA A 12 6.70 -4.39 23.36
CA ALA A 12 6.09 -5.31 22.42
C ALA A 12 5.03 -4.60 21.57
N VAL A 13 4.95 -5.00 20.29
CA VAL A 13 3.88 -4.56 19.39
C VAL A 13 2.55 -5.16 19.87
N SER A 14 1.51 -4.34 19.91
CA SER A 14 0.19 -4.81 20.32
C SER A 14 -0.33 -5.91 19.38
N VAL A 15 -0.78 -7.03 19.95
CA VAL A 15 -1.38 -8.16 19.22
C VAL A 15 -2.69 -7.80 18.50
N ASN A 16 -3.26 -6.63 18.80
CA ASN A 16 -4.45 -6.10 18.15
C ASN A 16 -4.14 -5.31 16.86
N LEU A 17 -2.85 -5.06 16.58
CA LEU A 17 -2.44 -4.52 15.29
C LEU A 17 -2.41 -5.63 14.25
N ARG A 18 -2.51 -5.23 12.98
CA ARG A 18 -2.54 -6.12 11.83
C ARG A 18 -1.48 -5.72 10.84
N ILE A 19 -1.03 -6.68 10.05
CA ILE A 19 -0.19 -6.43 8.89
C ILE A 19 -1.09 -6.41 7.67
N THR A 20 -0.84 -5.48 6.75
CA THR A 20 -1.53 -5.44 5.47
C THR A 20 -0.59 -5.63 4.30
N LEU A 21 -1.05 -6.37 3.29
CA LEU A 21 -0.37 -6.54 2.01
C LEU A 21 -1.15 -5.75 0.94
N ASN A 22 -0.73 -4.51 0.68
CA ASN A 22 -1.37 -3.64 -0.31
C ASN A 22 -0.99 -4.06 -1.75
N PHE A 23 -1.98 -4.13 -2.63
CA PHE A 23 -1.82 -4.51 -4.03
C PHE A 23 -2.93 -3.89 -4.91
N HIS A 24 -2.75 -3.95 -6.23
CA HIS A 24 -3.78 -3.59 -7.21
C HIS A 24 -4.48 -4.88 -7.67
N PRO A 25 -5.75 -5.10 -7.31
CA PRO A 25 -6.43 -6.39 -7.48
C PRO A 25 -6.83 -6.68 -8.93
N ASP A 26 -6.68 -5.69 -9.79
CA ASP A 26 -7.12 -5.66 -11.17
C ASP A 26 -5.94 -5.74 -12.16
N ARG A 27 -4.71 -5.92 -11.63
CA ARG A 27 -3.51 -6.18 -12.43
C ARG A 27 -3.44 -7.64 -12.87
N THR A 28 -2.69 -7.85 -13.94
CA THR A 28 -2.38 -9.20 -14.45
C THR A 28 -0.96 -9.59 -14.06
N THR A 29 -0.76 -10.88 -13.78
CA THR A 29 0.55 -11.51 -13.63
C THR A 29 0.63 -12.67 -14.61
N ARG A 30 1.73 -12.81 -15.36
CA ARG A 30 1.94 -13.89 -16.35
C ARG A 30 0.76 -14.09 -17.34
N GLY A 31 0.07 -13.01 -17.70
CA GLY A 31 -1.07 -13.02 -18.63
C GLY A 31 -2.42 -13.40 -18.01
N GLU A 32 -2.51 -13.62 -16.70
CA GLU A 32 -3.75 -13.90 -15.98
C GLU A 32 -4.06 -12.85 -14.90
N PRO A 33 -5.34 -12.62 -14.55
CA PRO A 33 -5.71 -11.78 -13.41
C PRO A 33 -5.05 -12.24 -12.11
N ILE A 34 -4.51 -11.30 -11.32
CA ILE A 34 -3.75 -11.62 -10.10
C ILE A 34 -4.59 -12.40 -9.07
N LEU A 35 -5.87 -12.09 -8.94
CA LEU A 35 -6.76 -12.79 -8.01
C LEU A 35 -7.01 -14.24 -8.41
N LEU A 36 -7.08 -14.54 -9.72
CA LEU A 36 -7.19 -15.91 -10.21
C LEU A 36 -5.89 -16.69 -9.96
N ALA A 37 -4.73 -16.07 -10.21
CA ALA A 37 -3.44 -16.68 -9.88
C ALA A 37 -3.37 -17.03 -8.38
N LEU A 38 -3.71 -16.07 -7.51
CA LEU A 38 -3.74 -16.26 -6.06
C LEU A 38 -4.72 -17.37 -5.62
N SER A 39 -5.89 -17.47 -6.25
CA SER A 39 -6.88 -18.52 -5.94
C SER A 39 -6.37 -19.93 -6.25
N ARG A 40 -5.50 -20.07 -7.27
CA ARG A 40 -4.91 -21.35 -7.69
C ARG A 40 -3.70 -21.70 -6.84
N ASP A 41 -2.84 -20.73 -6.57
CA ASP A 41 -1.62 -20.92 -5.81
C ASP A 41 -1.90 -21.12 -4.31
N GLY A 42 -2.96 -20.50 -3.79
CA GLY A 42 -3.34 -20.56 -2.38
C GLY A 42 -2.39 -19.78 -1.45
N ALA A 43 -1.39 -19.09 -1.99
CA ALA A 43 -0.39 -18.34 -1.24
C ALA A 43 -0.09 -16.98 -1.87
N TYR A 44 0.25 -16.00 -1.02
CA TYR A 44 0.79 -14.72 -1.46
C TYR A 44 2.31 -14.82 -1.58
N HIS A 45 2.84 -14.50 -2.75
CA HIS A 45 4.23 -14.73 -3.09
C HIS A 45 5.06 -13.44 -3.12
N SER A 46 6.33 -13.56 -2.75
CA SER A 46 7.30 -12.47 -2.88
C SER A 46 7.64 -12.20 -4.34
N GLN A 47 8.24 -11.04 -4.60
CA GLN A 47 8.72 -10.65 -5.93
C GLN A 47 9.72 -11.65 -6.54
N PHE A 48 10.48 -12.39 -5.72
CA PHE A 48 11.41 -13.42 -6.20
C PHE A 48 10.68 -14.58 -6.89
N VAL A 49 9.42 -14.80 -6.55
CA VAL A 49 8.56 -15.82 -7.17
C VAL A 49 7.74 -15.21 -8.29
N THR A 50 7.13 -14.04 -8.07
CA THR A 50 6.17 -13.47 -9.03
C THR A 50 6.85 -12.75 -10.20
N GLY A 51 8.06 -12.22 -10.00
CA GLY A 51 8.71 -11.31 -10.94
C GLY A 51 8.00 -9.96 -11.07
N SER A 52 7.03 -9.66 -10.20
CA SER A 52 6.21 -8.44 -10.23
C SER A 52 6.38 -7.62 -8.94
N SER A 53 6.29 -6.30 -9.05
CA SER A 53 6.38 -5.38 -7.91
C SER A 53 5.70 -4.05 -8.23
N ASN A 54 5.13 -3.42 -7.20
CA ASN A 54 4.67 -2.03 -7.25
C ASN A 54 5.78 -1.05 -6.82
N GLY A 55 6.97 -1.56 -6.46
CA GLY A 55 8.23 -0.85 -6.23
C GLY A 55 9.20 -0.99 -7.41
N GLY A 56 10.49 -1.27 -7.13
CA GLY A 56 11.50 -1.58 -8.16
C GLY A 56 11.65 -3.08 -8.43
N LEU A 57 12.10 -3.46 -9.64
CA LEU A 57 12.34 -4.86 -10.08
C LEU A 57 13.77 -5.34 -9.84
N THR A 58 14.22 -5.40 -8.58
CA THR A 58 15.63 -5.70 -8.23
C THR A 58 15.83 -7.02 -7.46
N ALA A 59 14.82 -7.91 -7.51
CA ALA A 59 14.76 -9.20 -6.81
C ALA A 59 15.51 -10.32 -7.55
N HIS A 60 16.81 -10.18 -7.73
CA HIS A 60 17.68 -11.21 -8.32
C HIS A 60 19.04 -11.19 -7.60
N PRO A 61 19.85 -12.27 -7.68
CA PRO A 61 21.19 -12.29 -7.10
C PRO A 61 22.00 -11.04 -7.51
N GLY A 62 22.57 -10.35 -6.52
CA GLY A 62 23.33 -9.11 -6.71
C GLY A 62 22.52 -7.82 -6.94
N GLY A 63 21.19 -7.89 -7.08
CA GLY A 63 20.31 -6.72 -7.17
C GLY A 63 20.02 -6.06 -5.81
N ASP A 64 19.48 -4.84 -5.82
CA ASP A 64 19.28 -4.03 -4.60
C ASP A 64 18.44 -4.75 -3.54
N ARG A 65 17.36 -5.43 -3.95
CA ARG A 65 16.53 -6.20 -3.03
C ARG A 65 17.27 -7.38 -2.41
N TRP A 66 18.10 -8.06 -3.19
CA TRP A 66 18.92 -9.14 -2.65
C TRP A 66 19.92 -8.60 -1.61
N ARG A 67 20.58 -7.48 -1.92
CA ARG A 67 21.59 -6.84 -1.04
C ARG A 67 21.00 -6.36 0.27
N TRP A 68 19.85 -5.67 0.25
CA TRP A 68 19.24 -5.23 1.49
C TRP A 68 18.72 -6.41 2.31
N GLU A 69 18.20 -7.48 1.69
CA GLU A 69 17.68 -8.63 2.43
C GLU A 69 18.85 -9.37 3.13
N SER A 70 19.98 -9.53 2.44
CA SER A 70 21.21 -10.06 3.05
C SER A 70 21.64 -9.22 4.25
N ARG A 71 21.70 -7.89 4.09
CA ARG A 71 22.08 -6.94 5.17
C ARG A 71 21.11 -6.95 6.35
N ILE A 72 19.81 -6.94 6.09
CA ILE A 72 18.76 -6.86 7.12
C ILE A 72 18.65 -8.17 7.89
N PHE A 73 18.84 -9.32 7.22
CA PHE A 73 18.63 -10.63 7.82
C PHE A 73 19.93 -11.38 8.17
N GLY A 74 21.09 -10.74 8.00
CA GLY A 74 22.39 -11.33 8.30
C GLY A 74 22.72 -12.53 7.41
N GLY A 75 22.39 -12.44 6.11
CA GLY A 75 22.64 -13.48 5.11
C GLY A 75 21.70 -14.68 5.16
N ALA A 76 20.67 -14.68 6.02
CA ALA A 76 19.79 -15.84 6.23
C ALA A 76 19.01 -16.30 4.98
N TYR A 77 18.92 -15.46 3.94
CA TYR A 77 18.20 -15.73 2.70
C TYR A 77 19.09 -15.72 1.46
N ASP A 78 20.42 -15.74 1.62
CA ASP A 78 21.34 -15.57 0.50
C ASP A 78 21.31 -16.80 -0.42
N ASP A 79 21.19 -17.99 0.16
CA ASP A 79 21.07 -19.28 -0.53
C ASP A 79 19.64 -19.87 -0.49
N ALA A 80 18.67 -19.14 0.07
CA ALA A 80 17.30 -19.61 0.23
C ALA A 80 16.54 -19.65 -1.10
N ALA A 81 15.61 -20.61 -1.24
CA ALA A 81 14.75 -20.67 -2.41
C ALA A 81 13.81 -19.45 -2.47
N PRO A 82 13.39 -19.00 -3.66
CA PRO A 82 12.52 -17.82 -3.83
C PRO A 82 11.25 -17.81 -2.96
N HIS A 83 10.64 -18.97 -2.73
CA HIS A 83 9.42 -19.12 -1.93
C HIS A 83 9.67 -19.06 -0.41
N GLU A 84 10.91 -19.22 0.04
CA GLU A 84 11.28 -19.14 1.46
C GLU A 84 11.55 -17.68 1.88
N ARG A 85 11.77 -16.79 0.92
CA ARG A 85 12.00 -15.37 1.15
C ARG A 85 10.77 -14.66 1.71
N PRO A 86 10.97 -13.62 2.56
CA PRO A 86 9.87 -12.97 3.24
C PRO A 86 8.93 -12.23 2.28
N VAL A 87 7.65 -12.19 2.66
CA VAL A 87 6.62 -11.37 2.01
C VAL A 87 6.63 -9.99 2.66
N TYR A 88 6.58 -8.95 1.83
CA TYR A 88 6.65 -7.56 2.27
C TYR A 88 5.24 -6.97 2.40
N GLY A 89 5.01 -6.25 3.49
CA GLY A 89 3.77 -5.54 3.79
C GLY A 89 4.04 -4.35 4.69
N ALA A 90 3.03 -3.90 5.42
CA ALA A 90 3.19 -2.85 6.43
C ALA A 90 2.34 -3.11 7.68
N LEU A 91 2.84 -2.64 8.81
CA LEU A 91 2.14 -2.72 10.10
C LEU A 91 1.09 -1.60 10.16
N ASP A 92 -0.17 -1.96 10.33
CA ASP A 92 -1.29 -1.02 10.36
C ASP A 92 -1.46 -0.34 11.73
N PHE A 93 -0.41 0.33 12.19
CA PHE A 93 -0.40 1.04 13.47
C PHE A 93 -1.34 2.25 13.47
N ARG A 94 -1.60 2.84 12.29
CA ARG A 94 -2.54 3.94 12.09
C ARG A 94 -4.00 3.49 11.86
N ARG A 95 -4.25 2.18 11.77
CA ARG A 95 -5.59 1.60 11.57
C ARG A 95 -6.29 2.13 10.31
N GLN A 96 -5.55 2.21 9.21
CA GLN A 96 -6.04 2.80 7.97
C GLN A 96 -7.04 1.87 7.30
N VAL A 97 -8.23 2.38 6.95
CA VAL A 97 -9.28 1.57 6.28
C VAL A 97 -8.84 1.06 4.91
N VAL A 98 -7.81 1.66 4.32
CA VAL A 98 -7.23 1.33 3.02
C VAL A 98 -5.96 0.46 3.11
N GLY A 99 -5.60 0.02 4.32
CA GLY A 99 -4.36 -0.68 4.61
C GLY A 99 -3.19 0.26 4.87
N ALA A 100 -2.14 -0.27 5.49
CA ALA A 100 -1.06 0.49 6.08
C ALA A 100 -0.12 1.16 5.06
N ALA A 101 -0.01 0.63 3.84
CA ALA A 101 0.88 1.17 2.81
C ALA A 101 0.15 1.35 1.46
N PRO A 102 -0.80 2.31 1.37
CA PRO A 102 -1.62 2.54 0.18
C PRO A 102 -0.78 2.93 -1.05
N ARG A 103 0.47 3.38 -0.84
CA ARG A 103 1.46 3.57 -1.91
C ARG A 103 1.52 2.39 -2.90
N PHE A 104 1.33 1.17 -2.42
CA PHE A 104 1.52 -0.05 -3.21
C PHE A 104 0.23 -0.66 -3.74
N GLY A 105 -0.94 -0.07 -3.49
CA GLY A 105 -2.16 -0.65 -4.01
C GLY A 105 -3.44 -0.13 -3.39
N SER A 106 -4.50 -0.21 -4.18
CA SER A 106 -5.85 0.23 -3.83
C SER A 106 -6.63 -0.78 -3.01
N SER A 107 -6.07 -1.94 -2.74
CA SER A 107 -6.74 -3.01 -1.99
C SER A 107 -5.69 -3.74 -1.17
N HIS A 108 -6.11 -4.47 -0.14
CA HIS A 108 -5.15 -5.14 0.73
C HIS A 108 -5.67 -6.46 1.28
N PHE A 109 -4.75 -7.36 1.55
CA PHE A 109 -5.00 -8.47 2.47
C PHE A 109 -4.73 -8.00 3.90
N ARG A 110 -5.63 -8.30 4.83
CA ARG A 110 -5.41 -8.14 6.27
C ARG A 110 -4.96 -9.49 6.86
N LEU A 111 -3.77 -9.54 7.42
CA LEU A 111 -3.18 -10.79 7.91
C LEU A 111 -3.58 -11.09 9.36
N THR A 112 -3.55 -12.36 9.76
CA THR A 112 -3.84 -12.80 11.12
C THR A 112 -2.77 -12.36 12.13
N ALA A 113 -3.10 -12.44 13.43
CA ALA A 113 -2.13 -12.20 14.50
C ALA A 113 -0.94 -13.19 14.48
N ASP A 114 -1.11 -14.39 13.94
CA ASP A 114 -0.03 -15.37 13.81
C ASP A 114 1.01 -14.94 12.77
N ALA A 115 0.60 -14.20 11.73
CA ALA A 115 1.53 -13.57 10.80
C ALA A 115 2.35 -12.46 11.49
N LEU A 116 1.73 -11.70 12.39
CA LEU A 116 2.42 -10.68 13.18
C LEU A 116 3.54 -11.28 14.03
N ALA A 117 3.28 -12.40 14.71
CA ALA A 117 4.25 -13.05 15.60
C ALA A 117 5.56 -13.47 14.90
N ARG A 118 5.50 -13.78 13.60
CA ARG A 118 6.64 -14.21 12.78
C ARG A 118 7.15 -13.14 11.82
N SER A 119 6.91 -11.87 12.14
CA SER A 119 7.31 -10.74 11.29
C SER A 119 8.43 -9.91 11.92
N THR A 120 9.28 -9.36 11.06
CA THR A 120 10.18 -8.26 11.40
C THR A 120 9.66 -6.95 10.81
N PHE A 121 10.18 -5.85 11.34
CA PHE A 121 9.80 -4.50 10.94
C PHE A 121 11.04 -3.64 10.73
N CYS A 122 10.93 -2.64 9.87
CA CYS A 122 11.91 -1.56 9.77
C CYS A 122 11.24 -0.21 9.54
N TYR A 123 11.94 0.85 9.96
CA TYR A 123 11.55 2.22 9.69
C TYR A 123 12.81 3.09 9.43
N PRO A 124 12.87 3.86 8.33
CA PRO A 124 11.94 3.85 7.18
C PRO A 124 11.96 2.52 6.40
N ASP A 125 11.45 2.49 5.17
CA ASP A 125 11.38 1.26 4.37
C ASP A 125 12.77 0.71 3.96
N SER A 126 12.83 -0.56 3.53
CA SER A 126 14.09 -1.24 3.21
C SER A 126 14.94 -0.55 2.13
N ALA A 127 14.33 0.23 1.24
CA ALA A 127 15.02 0.93 0.17
C ALA A 127 15.78 2.18 0.68
N ALA A 128 15.34 2.75 1.81
CA ALA A 128 15.96 3.91 2.44
C ALA A 128 17.14 3.57 3.37
N GLU A 129 17.65 2.33 3.33
CA GLU A 129 18.74 1.85 4.18
C GLU A 129 18.50 2.06 5.69
N PRO A 130 17.40 1.50 6.24
CA PRO A 130 16.98 1.81 7.59
C PRO A 130 17.98 1.27 8.61
N THR A 131 18.10 1.99 9.72
CA THR A 131 18.91 1.60 10.88
C THR A 131 18.06 1.13 12.05
N HIS A 132 16.76 1.44 12.05
CA HIS A 132 15.81 1.04 13.08
C HIS A 132 15.03 -0.20 12.67
N PHE A 133 14.98 -1.17 13.58
CA PHE A 133 14.33 -2.46 13.36
C PHE A 133 13.49 -2.88 14.55
N GLY A 134 12.50 -3.72 14.29
CA GLY A 134 11.62 -4.26 15.31
C GLY A 134 11.25 -5.72 15.04
N VAL A 135 10.78 -6.38 16.09
CA VAL A 135 10.07 -7.66 16.05
C VAL A 135 8.80 -7.54 16.90
N ALA A 136 7.87 -8.49 16.80
CA ALA A 136 6.61 -8.42 17.55
C ALA A 136 6.83 -8.26 19.07
N ALA A 137 7.86 -8.91 19.62
CA ALA A 137 8.18 -8.84 21.04
C ALA A 137 8.88 -7.54 21.50
N SER A 138 9.43 -6.73 20.57
CA SER A 138 10.25 -5.55 20.89
C SER A 138 10.34 -4.62 19.68
N SER A 139 9.75 -3.42 19.76
CA SER A 139 9.77 -2.44 18.67
C SER A 139 9.56 -1.00 19.17
N SER A 140 10.47 -0.11 18.81
CA SER A 140 10.38 1.34 19.03
C SER A 140 9.81 2.08 17.82
N LEU A 141 9.53 1.37 16.73
CA LEU A 141 9.25 1.95 15.42
C LEU A 141 7.96 2.76 15.37
N ILE A 142 6.95 2.39 16.18
CA ILE A 142 5.70 3.17 16.26
C ILE A 142 5.99 4.58 16.79
N ALA A 143 6.74 4.69 17.88
CA ALA A 143 7.10 5.99 18.45
C ALA A 143 7.96 6.81 17.48
N LEU A 144 8.87 6.16 16.74
CA LEU A 144 9.66 6.83 15.71
C LEU A 144 8.78 7.38 14.58
N ALA A 145 7.89 6.55 14.02
CA ALA A 145 6.98 6.95 12.95
C ALA A 145 5.97 8.02 13.38
N GLU A 146 5.50 7.98 14.63
CA GLU A 146 4.62 9.02 15.19
C GLU A 146 5.33 10.36 15.40
N SER A 147 6.66 10.35 15.59
CA SER A 147 7.47 11.55 15.78
C SER A 147 8.05 12.15 14.49
N ASP A 148 7.95 11.42 13.39
CA ASP A 148 8.52 11.80 12.10
C ASP A 148 7.50 12.55 11.23
N GLU A 149 7.98 13.52 10.46
CA GLU A 149 7.18 14.30 9.52
C GLU A 149 7.44 13.79 8.10
N GLN A 150 6.72 12.74 7.70
CA GLN A 150 6.75 12.19 6.34
C GLN A 150 5.54 12.64 5.53
N ASP A 151 5.68 12.60 4.20
CA ASP A 151 4.48 12.59 3.35
C ASP A 151 3.62 11.38 3.73
N ALA A 152 2.31 11.59 3.87
CA ALA A 152 1.39 10.54 4.36
C ALA A 152 1.40 9.26 3.50
N LEU A 153 1.81 9.34 2.23
CA LEU A 153 1.95 8.16 1.37
C LEU A 153 3.18 7.29 1.72
N ASN A 154 4.17 7.86 2.41
CA ASN A 154 5.41 7.21 2.84
C ASN A 154 5.42 6.92 4.36
N ASP A 155 4.37 7.32 5.08
CA ASP A 155 4.22 7.18 6.52
C ASP A 155 3.72 5.77 6.90
N TYR A 156 4.59 4.79 6.74
CA TYR A 156 4.33 3.39 7.08
C TYR A 156 5.55 2.72 7.71
N ILE A 157 5.30 1.73 8.55
CA ILE A 157 6.32 0.81 9.07
C ILE A 157 6.31 -0.43 8.19
N GLU A 158 7.39 -0.63 7.43
CA GLU A 158 7.52 -1.79 6.56
C GLU A 158 7.63 -3.07 7.40
N THR A 159 6.98 -4.12 6.92
CA THR A 159 6.95 -5.43 7.55
C THR A 159 7.51 -6.48 6.60
N GLN A 160 8.27 -7.43 7.14
CA GLN A 160 8.71 -8.62 6.44
C GLN A 160 8.19 -9.87 7.16
N VAL A 161 7.22 -10.55 6.52
CA VAL A 161 6.55 -11.74 7.04
C VAL A 161 7.35 -12.98 6.64
N HIS A 162 7.85 -13.72 7.62
CA HIS A 162 8.70 -14.89 7.38
C HIS A 162 7.88 -16.19 7.23
N GLY A 163 8.40 -17.16 6.46
CA GLY A 163 7.78 -18.48 6.29
C GLY A 163 6.61 -18.52 5.30
N GLY A 164 6.48 -17.51 4.44
CA GLY A 164 5.39 -17.39 3.47
C GLY A 164 4.06 -16.93 4.08
N VAL A 165 3.09 -16.70 3.19
CA VAL A 165 1.71 -16.29 3.52
C VAL A 165 0.76 -17.21 2.78
N ASP A 166 0.13 -18.12 3.52
CA ASP A 166 -0.93 -19.01 3.03
C ASP A 166 -2.28 -18.28 3.16
N LEU A 167 -3.07 -18.22 2.10
CA LEU A 167 -4.29 -17.42 2.09
C LEU A 167 -5.39 -17.97 3.00
N ALA A 168 -5.45 -19.28 3.23
CA ALA A 168 -6.47 -19.89 4.08
C ALA A 168 -6.10 -19.77 5.57
N ARG A 169 -4.80 -19.81 5.89
CA ARG A 169 -4.28 -19.76 7.27
C ARG A 169 -4.00 -18.35 7.75
N ASP A 170 -3.42 -17.52 6.90
CA ASP A 170 -2.75 -16.28 7.32
C ASP A 170 -3.54 -15.00 6.98
N VAL A 171 -4.69 -15.11 6.30
CA VAL A 171 -5.50 -13.96 5.87
C VAL A 171 -6.84 -13.95 6.55
N GLU A 172 -7.16 -12.83 7.21
CA GLU A 172 -8.47 -12.59 7.81
C GLU A 172 -9.52 -12.15 6.78
N ALA A 173 -9.10 -11.30 5.82
CA ALA A 173 -9.95 -10.81 4.75
C ALA A 173 -9.12 -10.22 3.59
N VAL A 174 -9.71 -10.21 2.40
CA VAL A 174 -9.32 -9.31 1.32
C VAL A 174 -10.23 -8.09 1.34
N VAL A 175 -9.67 -6.90 1.45
CA VAL A 175 -10.41 -5.64 1.51
C VAL A 175 -10.23 -4.90 0.18
N LEU A 176 -11.33 -4.72 -0.54
CA LEU A 176 -11.35 -4.13 -1.88
C LEU A 176 -11.85 -2.67 -1.87
N ASP A 177 -11.44 -1.93 -2.90
CA ASP A 177 -12.00 -0.62 -3.21
C ASP A 177 -13.45 -0.76 -3.69
N ALA A 178 -14.35 0.12 -3.23
CA ALA A 178 -15.75 0.13 -3.64
C ALA A 178 -15.97 0.22 -5.16
N CYS A 179 -15.02 0.75 -5.95
CA CYS A 179 -15.08 0.80 -7.41
C CYS A 179 -15.11 -0.58 -8.08
N TYR A 180 -14.72 -1.65 -7.36
CA TYR A 180 -14.72 -3.02 -7.85
C TYR A 180 -16.03 -3.77 -7.59
N ARG A 181 -17.02 -3.17 -6.93
CA ARG A 181 -18.34 -3.79 -6.74
C ARG A 181 -19.02 -4.10 -8.08
N GLY A 182 -19.54 -5.32 -8.21
CA GLY A 182 -20.20 -5.83 -9.41
C GLY A 182 -19.26 -6.09 -10.59
N THR A 183 -17.94 -6.08 -10.37
CA THR A 183 -16.95 -6.29 -11.45
C THR A 183 -16.37 -7.72 -11.43
N GLN A 184 -15.61 -8.08 -12.47
CA GLN A 184 -14.87 -9.33 -12.50
C GLN A 184 -13.84 -9.44 -11.35
N VAL A 185 -13.28 -8.32 -10.89
CA VAL A 185 -12.37 -8.29 -9.73
C VAL A 185 -13.07 -8.80 -8.47
N GLU A 186 -14.32 -8.41 -8.24
CA GLU A 186 -15.10 -8.96 -7.12
C GLU A 186 -15.37 -10.45 -7.30
N ALA A 187 -15.75 -10.86 -8.52
CA ALA A 187 -16.02 -12.27 -8.81
C ALA A 187 -14.77 -13.14 -8.56
N ASP A 188 -13.59 -12.69 -8.99
CA ASP A 188 -12.33 -13.40 -8.78
C ASP A 188 -11.91 -13.40 -7.30
N ALA A 189 -12.11 -12.28 -6.58
CA ALA A 189 -11.79 -12.19 -5.15
C ALA A 189 -12.64 -13.16 -4.31
N ARG A 190 -13.88 -13.41 -4.71
CA ARG A 190 -14.78 -14.37 -4.04
C ARG A 190 -14.35 -15.84 -4.18
N LEU A 191 -13.37 -16.13 -5.05
CA LEU A 191 -12.77 -17.46 -5.17
C LEU A 191 -11.67 -17.70 -4.14
N LEU A 192 -11.19 -16.66 -3.45
CA LEU A 192 -10.16 -16.78 -2.42
C LEU A 192 -10.73 -17.45 -1.16
N PRO A 193 -9.89 -18.16 -0.37
CA PRO A 193 -10.32 -18.83 0.85
C PRO A 193 -10.49 -17.88 2.05
N CYS A 194 -10.93 -16.64 1.81
CA CYS A 194 -11.14 -15.63 2.84
C CYS A 194 -12.31 -14.69 2.50
N PRO A 195 -12.91 -14.03 3.51
CA PRO A 195 -13.96 -13.04 3.29
C PRO A 195 -13.53 -11.86 2.42
N VAL A 196 -14.46 -11.37 1.59
CA VAL A 196 -14.33 -10.10 0.86
C VAL A 196 -14.98 -8.98 1.67
N GLU A 197 -14.17 -8.00 2.07
CA GLU A 197 -14.57 -6.76 2.74
C GLU A 197 -14.32 -5.55 1.82
N TRP A 198 -14.78 -4.37 2.24
CA TRP A 198 -14.74 -3.17 1.41
C TRP A 198 -14.34 -1.95 2.23
N HIS A 199 -13.50 -1.10 1.65
CA HIS A 199 -13.31 0.27 2.12
C HIS A 199 -14.12 1.25 1.24
N PRO A 200 -14.32 2.52 1.66
CA PRO A 200 -15.25 3.43 0.97
C PRO A 200 -14.84 3.84 -0.46
N GLY A 201 -13.60 3.55 -0.85
CA GLY A 201 -13.06 3.77 -2.20
C GLY A 201 -12.27 5.07 -2.38
N TYR A 202 -11.30 5.03 -3.28
CA TYR A 202 -10.52 6.20 -3.71
C TYR A 202 -11.23 6.94 -4.85
N ARG A 203 -11.21 8.27 -4.82
CA ARG A 203 -11.78 9.09 -5.89
C ARG A 203 -11.14 10.47 -5.94
N LEU A 204 -10.80 10.93 -7.15
CA LEU A 204 -10.49 12.32 -7.45
C LEU A 204 -11.27 12.78 -8.68
N THR A 205 -11.65 14.05 -8.72
CA THR A 205 -12.04 14.72 -9.96
C THR A 205 -10.79 15.10 -10.77
N VAL A 206 -10.95 15.29 -12.08
CA VAL A 206 -9.87 15.84 -12.93
C VAL A 206 -9.40 17.22 -12.43
N ALA A 207 -10.32 18.06 -11.95
CA ALA A 207 -9.98 19.37 -11.40
C ALA A 207 -9.08 19.26 -10.15
N GLU A 208 -9.42 18.37 -9.21
CA GLU A 208 -8.58 18.11 -8.02
C GLU A 208 -7.23 17.48 -8.40
N LEU A 209 -7.20 16.60 -9.42
CA LEU A 209 -5.96 16.04 -9.92
C LEU A 209 -5.00 17.14 -10.42
N HIS A 210 -5.50 18.08 -11.22
CA HIS A 210 -4.72 19.23 -11.70
C HIS A 210 -4.32 20.18 -10.58
N ALA A 211 -5.18 20.38 -9.58
CA ALA A 211 -4.86 21.16 -8.38
C ALA A 211 -3.71 20.56 -7.55
N HIS A 212 -3.34 19.30 -7.82
CA HIS A 212 -2.24 18.57 -7.17
C HIS A 212 -1.14 18.14 -8.14
N ALA A 213 -1.03 18.82 -9.29
CA ALA A 213 0.00 18.58 -10.29
C ALA A 213 1.43 18.75 -9.74
N ASP A 214 1.62 19.55 -8.69
CA ASP A 214 2.90 19.78 -8.02
C ASP A 214 3.44 18.53 -7.29
N TYR A 215 2.57 17.58 -6.93
CA TYR A 215 2.98 16.40 -6.15
C TYR A 215 3.77 15.37 -6.98
N ARG A 216 3.38 15.16 -8.24
CA ARG A 216 4.05 14.19 -9.13
C ARG A 216 4.49 14.76 -10.47
N GLY A 217 3.91 15.85 -10.94
CA GLY A 217 4.17 16.44 -12.25
C GLY A 217 2.88 16.75 -13.00
N ALA A 218 2.86 17.87 -13.72
CA ALA A 218 1.71 18.29 -14.54
C ALA A 218 1.44 17.33 -15.71
N GLU A 219 2.48 16.66 -16.21
CA GLU A 219 2.39 15.62 -17.21
C GLU A 219 1.52 14.43 -16.76
N TYR A 220 1.59 14.05 -15.48
CA TYR A 220 0.78 12.96 -14.94
C TYR A 220 -0.66 13.41 -14.63
N ALA A 221 -0.86 14.69 -14.31
CA ALA A 221 -2.21 15.26 -14.21
C ALA A 221 -2.90 15.27 -15.58
N ALA A 222 -2.20 15.68 -16.63
CA ALA A 222 -2.70 15.63 -18.01
C ALA A 222 -2.98 14.19 -18.47
N LEU A 223 -2.09 13.23 -18.16
CA LEU A 223 -2.33 11.82 -18.45
C LEU A 223 -3.54 11.27 -17.68
N GLY A 224 -3.71 11.66 -16.42
CA GLY A 224 -4.89 11.30 -15.64
C GLY A 224 -6.17 11.88 -16.24
N GLU A 225 -6.16 13.11 -16.74
CA GLU A 225 -7.30 13.65 -17.49
C GLU A 225 -7.63 12.83 -18.75
N GLU A 226 -6.62 12.40 -19.50
CA GLU A 226 -6.79 11.59 -20.71
C GLU A 226 -7.54 10.28 -20.42
N ILE A 227 -7.18 9.59 -19.32
CA ILE A 227 -7.78 8.29 -18.97
C ILE A 227 -9.07 8.43 -18.15
N ALA A 228 -9.43 9.64 -17.71
CA ALA A 228 -10.54 9.87 -16.80
C ALA A 228 -11.88 9.36 -17.36
N SER A 229 -12.67 8.74 -16.49
CA SER A 229 -14.02 8.28 -16.83
C SER A 229 -15.05 9.18 -16.16
N GLY A 230 -15.89 9.85 -16.96
CA GLY A 230 -16.90 10.77 -16.44
C GLY A 230 -16.31 11.91 -15.59
N GLY A 231 -15.12 12.41 -15.94
CA GLY A 231 -14.44 13.48 -15.22
C GLY A 231 -13.80 13.09 -13.89
N HIS A 232 -13.68 11.78 -13.62
CA HIS A 232 -13.11 11.26 -12.38
C HIS A 232 -12.05 10.18 -12.61
N ILE A 233 -11.19 10.04 -11.61
CA ILE A 233 -10.17 9.02 -11.49
C ILE A 233 -10.43 8.20 -10.22
N ASP A 234 -10.50 6.90 -10.40
CA ASP A 234 -10.54 5.89 -9.35
C ASP A 234 -9.53 4.77 -9.69
N PRO A 235 -9.30 3.78 -8.81
CA PRO A 235 -8.34 2.71 -9.08
C PRO A 235 -8.67 1.89 -10.32
N ARG A 236 -9.96 1.69 -10.61
CA ARG A 236 -10.41 0.91 -11.77
C ARG A 236 -10.07 1.64 -13.07
N VAL A 237 -10.20 2.96 -13.14
CA VAL A 237 -9.81 3.77 -14.30
C VAL A 237 -8.32 3.61 -14.62
N ILE A 238 -7.45 3.77 -13.61
CA ILE A 238 -5.99 3.55 -13.75
C ILE A 238 -5.73 2.09 -14.18
N GLY A 239 -6.56 1.19 -13.67
CA GLY A 239 -6.58 -0.21 -13.99
C GLY A 239 -6.89 -0.59 -15.43
N ASP A 240 -7.99 -0.05 -15.94
CA ASP A 240 -8.42 -0.20 -17.31
C ASP A 240 -7.32 0.31 -18.25
N ALA A 241 -6.74 1.47 -17.95
CA ALA A 241 -5.60 2.02 -18.69
C ALA A 241 -4.41 1.05 -18.71
N ALA A 242 -4.00 0.53 -17.55
CA ALA A 242 -2.91 -0.44 -17.45
C ALA A 242 -3.16 -1.71 -18.29
N ARG A 243 -4.39 -2.24 -18.28
CA ARG A 243 -4.76 -3.44 -19.07
C ARG A 243 -4.71 -3.23 -20.58
N THR A 244 -4.79 -1.99 -21.06
CA THR A 244 -4.65 -1.72 -22.50
C THR A 244 -3.24 -1.92 -23.03
N GLY A 245 -2.21 -1.87 -22.16
CA GLY A 245 -0.80 -1.90 -22.57
C GLY A 245 -0.34 -0.67 -23.37
N ARG A 246 -1.17 0.38 -23.48
CA ARG A 246 -0.85 1.62 -24.23
C ARG A 246 -0.05 2.64 -23.42
N TYR A 247 0.06 2.44 -22.11
CA TYR A 247 0.64 3.40 -21.17
C TYR A 247 1.75 2.75 -20.36
N GLU A 248 2.79 3.53 -20.07
CA GLU A 248 3.87 3.10 -19.18
C GLU A 248 3.34 2.93 -17.75
N LEU A 249 3.61 1.78 -17.13
CA LEU A 249 3.13 1.47 -15.78
C LEU A 249 3.69 2.46 -14.73
N GLN A 250 4.88 2.99 -14.97
CA GLN A 250 5.49 3.96 -14.08
C GLN A 250 4.76 5.31 -14.11
N ASP A 251 4.21 5.71 -15.25
CA ASP A 251 3.43 6.94 -15.37
C ASP A 251 2.06 6.77 -14.69
N LEU A 252 1.40 5.63 -14.93
CA LEU A 252 0.16 5.28 -14.24
C LEU A 252 0.35 5.20 -12.71
N LYS A 253 1.53 4.77 -12.24
CA LYS A 253 1.89 4.78 -10.82
C LYS A 253 1.97 6.20 -10.25
N MET A 254 2.40 7.19 -11.04
CA MET A 254 2.40 8.57 -10.58
C MET A 254 0.98 9.10 -10.39
N ILE A 255 0.05 8.75 -11.29
CA ILE A 255 -1.38 9.05 -11.12
C ILE A 255 -1.92 8.35 -9.87
N TRP A 256 -1.58 7.07 -9.66
CA TRP A 256 -1.97 6.33 -8.47
C TRP A 256 -1.49 7.02 -7.19
N HIS A 257 -0.23 7.46 -7.13
CA HIS A 257 0.27 8.16 -5.95
C HIS A 257 -0.53 9.42 -5.63
N THR A 258 -0.88 10.23 -6.64
CA THR A 258 -1.71 11.42 -6.44
C THR A 258 -3.11 11.04 -5.97
N LEU A 259 -3.73 10.01 -6.57
CA LEU A 259 -5.03 9.48 -6.14
C LEU A 259 -4.99 8.95 -4.69
N ALA A 260 -3.99 8.14 -4.35
CA ALA A 260 -3.85 7.55 -3.03
C ALA A 260 -3.59 8.59 -1.93
N ARG A 261 -2.96 9.72 -2.31
CA ARG A 261 -2.62 10.82 -1.40
C ARG A 261 -3.74 11.83 -1.20
N PHE A 262 -4.54 12.11 -2.23
CA PHE A 262 -5.52 13.21 -2.21
C PHE A 262 -6.96 12.76 -2.44
N GLY A 263 -7.18 11.57 -3.00
CA GLY A 263 -8.51 10.99 -3.21
C GLY A 263 -8.86 9.88 -2.22
N ALA A 264 -8.12 9.76 -1.12
CA ALA A 264 -8.36 8.72 -0.13
C ALA A 264 -9.64 8.99 0.68
N PRO A 265 -10.42 7.94 1.02
CA PRO A 265 -11.63 8.10 1.81
C PRO A 265 -11.33 8.45 3.27
N GLU A 266 -12.33 8.96 3.98
CA GLU A 266 -12.25 9.14 5.44
C GLU A 266 -11.83 7.84 6.14
N GLY A 267 -10.92 7.95 7.12
CA GLY A 267 -10.30 6.80 7.79
C GLY A 267 -9.05 6.24 7.11
N ALA A 268 -8.64 6.78 5.95
CA ALA A 268 -7.29 6.56 5.43
C ALA A 268 -6.32 7.56 6.08
N GLY A 269 -5.12 7.09 6.48
CA GLY A 269 -4.07 7.97 7.03
C GLY A 269 -3.54 8.98 6.01
N THR A 270 -3.76 8.72 4.72
CA THR A 270 -3.47 9.65 3.63
C THR A 270 -4.57 10.68 3.37
N ALA A 271 -5.79 10.49 3.90
CA ALA A 271 -6.89 11.42 3.67
C ALA A 271 -6.54 12.78 4.29
N ARG A 272 -6.56 13.84 3.48
CA ARG A 272 -6.51 15.19 4.05
C ARG A 272 -7.79 15.39 4.87
N THR A 273 -7.65 15.83 6.11
CA THR A 273 -8.74 16.55 6.77
C THR A 273 -9.03 17.78 5.91
N LYS A 274 -10.25 17.90 5.37
CA LYS A 274 -10.67 19.14 4.72
C LYS A 274 -10.43 20.28 5.72
N THR A 275 -9.59 21.24 5.38
CA THR A 275 -9.53 22.50 6.12
C THR A 275 -10.96 23.05 6.15
N PRO A 276 -11.53 23.41 7.31
CA PRO A 276 -12.83 24.06 7.33
C PRO A 276 -12.74 25.32 6.47
N THR A 277 -13.53 25.37 5.40
CA THR A 277 -13.74 26.61 4.66
C THR A 277 -14.36 27.60 5.63
N THR A 278 -13.58 28.60 6.06
CA THR A 278 -14.12 29.79 6.71
C THR A 278 -14.89 30.56 5.66
N ASP A 279 -16.18 30.25 5.50
CA ASP A 279 -17.13 31.13 4.85
C ASP A 279 -17.30 32.36 5.75
N THR A 280 -16.48 33.37 5.50
CA THR A 280 -16.75 34.73 6.00
C THR A 280 -17.58 35.41 4.93
N GLU A 281 -18.90 35.43 5.11
CA GLU A 281 -19.78 36.36 4.38
C GLU A 281 -19.30 37.80 4.63
N PRO A 282 -19.28 38.67 3.60
CA PRO A 282 -18.97 40.07 3.80
C PRO A 282 -20.17 40.76 4.48
N ALA A 283 -19.97 41.20 5.72
CA ALA A 283 -20.93 42.05 6.41
C ALA A 283 -21.16 43.34 5.60
N GLY A 284 -22.42 43.56 5.26
CA GLY A 284 -22.87 44.68 4.45
C GLY A 284 -22.52 46.05 5.06
N ALA A 285 -22.27 46.99 4.17
CA ALA A 285 -22.03 48.40 4.46
C ALA A 285 -23.22 49.03 5.20
N VAL A 286 -22.94 49.72 6.30
CA VAL A 286 -23.82 50.74 6.88
C VAL A 286 -23.06 52.07 6.84
N ALA A 287 -23.52 52.97 5.99
CA ALA A 287 -23.12 54.37 5.99
C ALA A 287 -23.87 55.12 7.10
N PRO A 288 -23.25 56.06 7.84
CA PRO A 288 -23.99 57.01 8.63
C PRO A 288 -24.29 58.26 7.80
N GLY A 289 -25.58 58.57 7.67
CA GLY A 289 -26.06 59.88 7.27
C GLY A 289 -26.38 60.72 8.51
N SER A 290 -26.20 62.04 8.34
CA SER A 290 -26.58 63.18 9.20
C SER A 290 -25.67 63.48 10.39
#